data_AF-A0A9D1TF57-F1
#
_entry.id   AF-A0A9D1TF57-F1
#
_cell.length_a   1.000
_cell.length_b   1.000
_cell.length_c   1.000
_cell.angle_alpha   90.00
_cell.angle_beta   90.00
_cell.angle_gamma   90.00
#
_symmetry.space_group_name_H-M   'P 1'
#
loop_
_entity.id
_entity.type
_entity.pdbx_description
1 polymer ?
#
loop_
_entity_poly.entity_id
_entity_poly.type
_entity_poly.pdbx_seq_one_letter_code
_entity_poly.pdbx_strand_id
1 'polypeptide(L)'
;MEKSKMGENAANNVEISFYTAECMEFVRYGEYREGLGTLEEALKYYDEIPPDRLNAVKGIGIHVHDPKENGFIQEFPLIMGKTLDLDLLREIHGISRYPQILEIAKSLAKQREDITVVDSHGILKETEITIGASELAKRINDLQRKIDPDFYSQFYPDTEKQEKKVMMKLLTEDGRKEYLSWLKAGHMVLQNEVRAEAEDISRLLEHAQIQWPEIMPPFVFICWSETYELEDGDVIPLEEADPIFERLDRTRVKENKENDTGGYDKTKFVIYYQINGEPSTYEGRQDFGDGDGSLIEHIEGFAKYYLETESGRQLLKDMGEESGRAMQEDCEYIRDELLPYLKYHCNLYAIEKALLEEQKAEEKIPVVTDRQEARKEYQRDMLAIIQESRRVLNQGGTLPVMPDIRDYEETKEKRAYREHVMKEIAEEAKGYGMTVEEYAKNGYEPKKR
;
A
#
# COMPACT_ATOMS: atom_id res chain seq x y z
N MET A 1 10.59 -27.26 -26.80
CA MET A 1 10.11 -26.45 -27.95
C MET A 1 9.35 -25.28 -27.35
N GLU A 2 10.07 -24.23 -26.96
CA GLU A 2 9.48 -22.95 -26.57
C GLU A 2 9.47 -22.07 -27.82
N LYS A 3 8.27 -21.76 -28.31
CA LYS A 3 8.07 -20.61 -29.19
C LYS A 3 7.86 -19.42 -28.26
N SER A 4 8.90 -18.63 -28.04
CA SER A 4 8.77 -17.31 -27.44
C SER A 4 7.81 -16.49 -28.30
N LYS A 5 6.67 -16.12 -27.70
CA LYS A 5 5.66 -15.28 -28.32
C LYS A 5 6.31 -13.95 -28.72
N MET A 6 6.03 -13.52 -29.94
CA MET A 6 6.21 -12.14 -30.39
C MET A 6 5.66 -11.19 -29.33
N GLY A 7 6.43 -10.16 -28.97
CA GLY A 7 6.08 -9.23 -27.91
C GLY A 7 4.76 -8.51 -28.18
N GLU A 8 3.69 -8.96 -27.52
CA GLU A 8 2.47 -8.19 -27.36
C GLU A 8 2.68 -7.20 -26.21
N ASN A 9 2.83 -5.92 -26.53
CA ASN A 9 2.41 -4.83 -25.65
C ASN A 9 1.41 -3.96 -26.42
N ALA A 10 0.14 -4.23 -26.12
CA ALA A 10 -1.04 -3.58 -26.65
C ALA A 10 -1.13 -2.14 -26.14
N ALA A 11 -0.72 -1.18 -26.96
CA ALA A 11 -1.19 0.21 -26.86
C ALA A 11 -1.08 1.00 -28.17
N ASN A 12 -0.20 0.65 -29.13
CA ASN A 12 0.00 1.45 -30.35
C ASN A 12 0.28 0.68 -31.66
N ASN A 13 0.19 -0.67 -31.71
CA ASN A 13 0.52 -1.47 -32.92
C ASN A 13 1.94 -1.20 -33.51
N VAL A 14 2.89 -0.74 -32.67
CA VAL A 14 4.27 -0.49 -33.08
C VAL A 14 5.04 -1.80 -33.08
N GLU A 15 5.55 -2.21 -34.25
CA GLU A 15 6.35 -3.43 -34.41
C GLU A 15 7.85 -3.09 -34.38
N ILE A 16 8.66 -3.97 -33.80
CA ILE A 16 10.11 -3.80 -33.68
C ILE A 16 10.82 -4.94 -34.37
N SER A 17 11.83 -4.60 -35.18
CA SER A 17 12.80 -5.55 -35.73
C SER A 17 14.20 -5.01 -35.53
N PHE A 18 15.19 -5.90 -35.58
CA PHE A 18 16.60 -5.54 -35.38
C PHE A 18 17.36 -5.62 -36.69
N TYR A 19 18.48 -4.91 -36.74
CA TYR A 19 19.50 -5.09 -37.76
C TYR A 19 20.88 -5.18 -37.11
N THR A 20 21.79 -5.88 -37.78
CA THR A 20 23.20 -5.97 -37.42
C THR A 20 24.02 -5.46 -38.59
N ALA A 21 24.97 -4.56 -38.31
CA ALA A 21 25.82 -3.96 -39.33
C ALA A 21 27.30 -4.10 -38.96
N GLU A 22 28.14 -4.30 -39.97
CA GLU A 22 29.59 -4.24 -39.87
C GLU A 22 30.06 -2.81 -39.58
N CYS A 23 29.38 -1.79 -40.12
CA CYS A 23 29.70 -0.38 -39.93
C CYS A 23 28.46 0.43 -39.51
N MET A 24 28.37 0.89 -38.27
CA MET A 24 27.23 1.70 -37.81
C MET A 24 27.24 3.14 -38.35
N GLU A 25 28.39 3.64 -38.83
CA GLU A 25 28.47 4.95 -39.50
C GLU A 25 27.89 4.89 -40.92
N PHE A 26 28.07 3.77 -41.61
CA PHE A 26 27.54 3.49 -42.93
C PHE A 26 26.91 2.09 -42.93
N VAL A 27 25.69 1.98 -42.40
CA VAL A 27 25.03 0.68 -42.09
C VAL A 27 24.99 -0.32 -43.25
N ARG A 28 24.96 0.16 -44.50
CA ARG A 28 24.96 -0.70 -45.70
C ARG A 28 26.36 -0.99 -46.26
N TYR A 29 27.42 -0.60 -45.57
CA TYR A 29 28.80 -0.83 -45.96
C TYR A 29 29.37 -2.07 -45.24
N GLY A 30 29.57 -3.15 -45.99
CA GLY A 30 30.03 -4.44 -45.44
C GLY A 30 28.88 -5.39 -45.16
N GLU A 31 29.05 -6.27 -44.17
CA GLU A 31 27.99 -7.19 -43.76
C GLU A 31 26.84 -6.44 -43.07
N TYR A 32 25.62 -6.64 -43.58
CA TYR A 32 24.40 -6.03 -43.05
C TYR A 32 23.26 -7.04 -43.10
N ARG A 33 22.55 -7.21 -41.99
CA ARG A 33 21.39 -8.11 -41.86
C ARG A 33 20.26 -7.36 -41.19
N GLU A 34 19.09 -7.37 -41.80
CA GLU A 34 17.89 -6.68 -41.29
C GLU A 34 16.68 -7.63 -41.20
N GLY A 35 15.62 -7.18 -40.52
CA GLY A 35 14.41 -7.98 -40.33
C GLY A 35 14.57 -9.09 -39.31
N LEU A 36 15.50 -8.92 -38.36
CA LEU A 36 15.73 -9.86 -37.28
C LEU A 36 14.62 -9.70 -36.23
N GLY A 37 13.99 -10.80 -35.81
CA GLY A 37 12.78 -10.75 -34.98
C GLY A 37 13.06 -10.64 -33.49
N THR A 38 14.29 -10.91 -33.07
CA THR A 38 14.69 -10.97 -31.64
C THR A 38 16.06 -10.36 -31.41
N LEU A 39 16.31 -9.93 -30.18
CA LEU A 39 17.62 -9.43 -29.77
C LEU A 39 18.68 -10.53 -29.80
N GLU A 40 18.31 -11.77 -29.46
CA GLU A 40 19.21 -12.93 -29.48
C GLU A 40 19.71 -13.25 -30.90
N GLU A 41 18.84 -13.13 -31.91
CA GLU A 41 19.23 -13.27 -33.31
C GLU A 41 20.21 -12.17 -33.75
N ALA A 42 19.96 -10.93 -33.34
CA ALA A 42 20.84 -9.80 -33.62
C ALA A 42 22.21 -9.94 -32.96
N LEU A 43 22.25 -10.41 -31.71
CA LEU A 43 23.48 -10.66 -30.98
C LEU A 43 24.32 -11.77 -31.63
N LYS A 44 23.68 -12.84 -32.09
CA LYS A 44 24.36 -13.91 -32.82
C LYS A 44 25.12 -13.38 -34.04
N TYR A 45 24.44 -12.59 -34.87
CA TYR A 45 25.09 -12.02 -36.05
C TYR A 45 26.14 -10.97 -35.70
N TYR A 46 25.90 -10.19 -34.65
CA TYR A 46 26.88 -9.24 -34.15
C TYR A 46 28.19 -9.93 -33.71
N ASP A 47 28.09 -11.08 -33.05
CA ASP A 47 29.25 -11.86 -32.61
C ASP A 47 29.95 -12.60 -33.78
N GLU A 48 29.23 -12.95 -34.85
CA GLU A 48 29.80 -13.56 -36.07
C GLU A 48 30.67 -12.59 -36.89
N ILE A 49 30.49 -11.27 -36.76
CA ILE A 49 31.27 -10.27 -37.51
C ILE A 49 32.76 -10.33 -37.09
N PRO A 50 33.69 -10.62 -38.03
CA PRO A 50 35.10 -10.83 -37.71
C PRO A 50 35.79 -9.60 -37.10
N PRO A 51 36.58 -9.76 -36.02
CA PRO A 51 37.20 -8.64 -35.31
C PRO A 51 38.34 -7.96 -36.09
N ASP A 52 38.87 -8.59 -37.13
CA ASP A 52 39.94 -8.09 -38.00
C ASP A 52 39.48 -7.03 -39.02
N ARG A 53 38.16 -6.82 -39.16
CA ARG A 53 37.56 -5.76 -40.00
C ARG A 53 37.50 -4.40 -39.28
N LEU A 54 38.58 -4.07 -38.57
CA LEU A 54 38.75 -3.04 -37.51
C LEU A 54 38.29 -1.61 -37.84
N ASN A 55 38.06 -1.26 -39.10
CA ASN A 55 37.72 0.12 -39.49
C ASN A 55 36.20 0.38 -39.51
N ALA A 56 35.39 -0.65 -39.31
CA ALA A 56 33.95 -0.56 -39.30
C ALA A 56 33.46 -0.81 -37.87
N VAL A 57 32.91 0.23 -37.23
CA VAL A 57 32.35 0.14 -35.88
C VAL A 57 31.10 -0.73 -35.95
N LYS A 58 31.24 -2.05 -35.77
CA LYS A 58 30.11 -2.99 -35.85
C LYS A 58 29.07 -2.72 -34.77
N GLY A 59 27.82 -3.05 -35.02
CA GLY A 59 26.77 -2.78 -34.04
C GLY A 59 25.43 -3.42 -34.36
N ILE A 60 24.47 -3.12 -33.49
CA ILE A 60 23.07 -3.52 -33.62
C ILE A 60 22.25 -2.25 -33.58
N GLY A 61 21.24 -2.16 -34.44
CA GLY A 61 20.22 -1.13 -34.32
C GLY A 61 18.81 -1.71 -34.38
N ILE A 62 17.86 -0.82 -34.17
CA ILE A 62 16.43 -1.10 -34.03
C ILE A 62 15.70 -0.38 -35.16
N HIS A 63 14.86 -1.13 -35.87
CA HIS A 63 13.84 -0.62 -36.77
C HIS A 63 12.50 -0.59 -36.04
N VAL A 64 11.92 0.60 -35.94
CA VAL A 64 10.59 0.83 -35.38
C VAL A 64 9.61 1.04 -36.51
N HIS A 65 8.63 0.13 -36.59
CA HIS A 65 7.52 0.16 -37.54
C HIS A 65 6.30 0.76 -36.84
N ASP A 66 6.18 2.08 -36.89
CA ASP A 66 5.05 2.80 -36.31
C ASP A 66 3.95 3.02 -37.37
N PRO A 67 2.72 2.50 -37.19
CA PRO A 67 1.62 2.72 -38.14
C PRO A 67 1.29 4.19 -38.37
N LYS A 68 1.63 5.09 -37.42
CA LYS A 68 1.39 6.53 -37.53
C LYS A 68 2.38 7.24 -38.44
N GLU A 69 3.50 6.60 -38.77
CA GLU A 69 4.57 7.16 -39.61
C GLU A 69 4.39 6.84 -41.10
N ASN A 70 3.20 6.40 -41.53
CA ASN A 70 2.85 6.17 -42.94
C ASN A 70 3.87 5.31 -43.71
N GLY A 71 4.42 4.27 -43.06
CA GLY A 71 5.39 3.35 -43.65
C GLY A 71 6.85 3.83 -43.60
N PHE A 72 7.14 4.97 -42.95
CA PHE A 72 8.50 5.36 -42.64
C PHE A 72 9.03 4.54 -41.44
N ILE A 73 10.09 3.77 -41.67
CA ILE A 73 10.76 2.98 -40.64
C ILE A 73 11.76 3.89 -39.94
N GLN A 74 11.59 4.07 -38.63
CA GLN A 74 12.58 4.80 -37.83
C GLN A 74 13.70 3.87 -37.42
N GLU A 75 14.93 4.34 -37.58
CA GLU A 75 16.14 3.61 -37.30
C GLU A 75 16.85 4.22 -36.09
N PHE A 76 17.14 3.40 -35.07
CA PHE A 76 17.85 3.82 -33.87
C PHE A 76 19.06 2.92 -33.63
N PRO A 77 20.28 3.47 -33.48
CA PRO A 77 21.43 2.67 -33.07
C PRO A 77 21.26 2.21 -31.62
N LEU A 78 21.30 0.90 -31.38
CA LEU A 78 21.21 0.33 -30.03
C LEU A 78 22.62 0.16 -29.44
N ILE A 79 23.53 -0.46 -30.17
CA ILE A 79 24.96 -0.52 -29.82
C ILE A 79 25.84 -0.12 -30.98
N MET A 80 26.89 0.63 -30.67
CA MET A 80 27.97 0.96 -31.60
C MET A 80 29.28 0.45 -31.02
N GLY A 81 29.90 -0.51 -31.70
CA GLY A 81 30.97 -1.32 -31.13
C GLY A 81 30.47 -2.03 -29.88
N LYS A 82 31.12 -1.75 -28.76
CA LYS A 82 30.75 -2.30 -27.44
C LYS A 82 30.03 -1.28 -26.56
N THR A 83 29.48 -0.21 -27.13
CA THR A 83 28.88 0.87 -26.35
C THR A 83 27.37 0.90 -26.56
N LEU A 84 26.60 0.76 -25.49
CA LEU A 84 25.18 1.09 -25.41
C LEU A 84 25.07 2.52 -24.87
N ASP A 85 24.66 3.46 -25.72
CA ASP A 85 24.57 4.88 -25.36
C ASP A 85 23.11 5.30 -25.15
N LEU A 86 22.68 5.34 -23.89
CA LEU A 86 21.31 5.67 -23.52
C LEU A 86 21.06 7.18 -23.53
N ASP A 87 22.11 7.96 -23.29
CA ASP A 87 22.04 9.42 -23.39
C ASP A 87 21.71 9.80 -24.83
N LEU A 88 22.38 9.19 -25.81
CA LEU A 88 22.11 9.35 -27.24
C LEU A 88 20.70 8.89 -27.61
N LEU A 89 20.28 7.68 -27.19
CA LEU A 89 18.94 7.15 -27.46
C LEU A 89 17.82 8.04 -26.93
N ARG A 90 18.08 8.78 -25.85
CA ARG A 90 17.17 9.78 -25.31
C ARG A 90 17.20 11.09 -26.11
N GLU A 91 18.39 11.58 -26.48
CA GLU A 91 18.55 12.81 -27.28
C GLU A 91 17.88 12.71 -28.66
N ILE A 92 17.98 11.54 -29.30
CA ILE A 92 17.29 11.28 -30.58
C ILE A 92 15.80 10.92 -30.39
N HIS A 93 15.27 11.16 -29.18
CA HIS A 93 13.89 10.90 -28.76
C HIS A 93 13.43 9.44 -28.92
N GLY A 94 14.35 8.48 -29.06
CA GLY A 94 14.02 7.06 -29.21
C GLY A 94 13.27 6.51 -28.00
N ILE A 95 13.83 6.66 -26.79
CA ILE A 95 13.23 6.12 -25.56
C ILE A 95 11.97 6.87 -25.14
N SER A 96 11.92 8.19 -25.31
CA SER A 96 10.75 9.00 -24.93
C SER A 96 9.55 8.76 -25.84
N ARG A 97 9.80 8.42 -27.11
CA ARG A 97 8.75 8.17 -28.10
C ARG A 97 8.35 6.70 -28.18
N TYR A 98 9.31 5.80 -27.97
CA TYR A 98 9.16 4.35 -28.05
C TYR A 98 9.71 3.69 -26.78
N PRO A 99 8.89 3.56 -25.71
CA PRO A 99 9.31 2.95 -24.44
C PRO A 99 9.87 1.53 -24.59
N GLN A 100 9.46 0.81 -25.64
CA GLN A 100 9.99 -0.53 -25.94
C GLN A 100 11.50 -0.54 -26.19
N ILE A 101 12.08 0.56 -26.71
CA ILE A 101 13.52 0.69 -26.93
C ILE A 101 14.26 0.64 -25.59
N LEU A 102 13.70 1.22 -24.53
CA LEU A 102 14.29 1.17 -23.19
C LEU A 102 14.28 -0.26 -22.63
N GLU A 103 13.16 -0.98 -22.78
CA GLU A 103 13.06 -2.38 -22.32
C GLU A 103 14.07 -3.29 -23.04
N ILE A 104 14.25 -3.08 -24.35
CA ILE A 104 15.28 -3.78 -25.14
C ILE A 104 16.68 -3.43 -24.63
N ALA A 105 16.96 -2.15 -24.38
CA ALA A 105 18.26 -1.71 -23.87
C ALA A 105 18.55 -2.24 -22.46
N LYS A 106 17.54 -2.30 -21.58
CA LYS A 106 17.62 -2.95 -20.26
C LYS A 106 17.94 -4.44 -20.40
N SER A 107 17.22 -5.15 -21.28
CA SER A 107 17.46 -6.57 -21.55
C SER A 107 18.90 -6.81 -22.03
N LEU A 108 19.38 -5.99 -22.97
CA LEU A 108 20.74 -6.07 -23.49
C LEU A 108 21.81 -5.85 -22.40
N ALA A 109 21.64 -4.80 -21.59
CA ALA A 109 22.56 -4.48 -20.49
C ALA A 109 22.62 -5.60 -19.44
N LYS A 110 21.51 -6.33 -19.23
CA LYS A 110 21.45 -7.49 -18.32
C LYS A 110 22.07 -8.76 -18.91
N GLN A 111 21.96 -8.96 -20.24
CA GLN A 111 22.46 -10.16 -20.92
C GLN A 111 23.96 -10.11 -21.25
N ARG A 112 24.58 -8.91 -21.33
CA ARG A 112 25.95 -8.73 -21.84
C ARG A 112 26.79 -7.84 -20.93
N GLU A 113 27.68 -8.47 -20.16
CA GLU A 113 28.66 -7.77 -19.30
C GLU A 113 29.82 -7.14 -20.08
N ASP A 114 30.04 -7.53 -21.34
CA ASP A 114 31.10 -7.01 -22.20
C ASP A 114 30.74 -5.69 -22.91
N ILE A 115 29.50 -5.21 -22.71
CA ILE A 115 29.00 -3.93 -23.24
C ILE A 115 29.18 -2.83 -22.20
N THR A 116 29.80 -1.74 -22.62
CA THR A 116 29.90 -0.50 -21.84
C THR A 116 28.60 0.29 -21.97
N VAL A 117 27.94 0.57 -20.86
CA VAL A 117 26.74 1.41 -20.83
C VAL A 117 27.13 2.86 -20.52
N VAL A 118 26.75 3.77 -21.41
CA VAL A 118 26.79 5.22 -21.17
C VAL A 118 25.39 5.65 -20.71
N ASP A 119 25.31 6.02 -19.43
CA ASP A 119 24.07 6.41 -18.75
C ASP A 119 24.35 7.54 -17.76
N SER A 120 24.67 8.73 -18.27
CA SER A 120 24.99 9.88 -17.41
C SER A 120 23.77 10.39 -16.62
N HIS A 121 22.56 9.99 -17.05
CA HIS A 121 21.30 10.41 -16.45
C HIS A 121 20.65 9.35 -15.55
N GLY A 122 21.25 8.17 -15.40
CA GLY A 122 20.74 7.11 -14.53
C GLY A 122 19.44 6.47 -15.04
N ILE A 123 19.25 6.37 -16.34
CA ILE A 123 18.11 5.75 -17.03
C ILE A 123 18.00 4.24 -16.74
N LEU A 124 19.12 3.51 -16.61
CA LEU A 124 19.11 2.10 -16.15
C LEU A 124 19.19 1.96 -14.64
N LYS A 125 19.59 3.02 -13.93
CA LYS A 125 19.44 3.05 -12.49
C LYS A 125 17.96 3.23 -12.21
N GLU A 126 17.26 2.11 -12.11
CA GLU A 126 16.10 2.01 -11.23
C GLU A 126 16.58 2.32 -9.81
N THR A 127 16.80 3.60 -9.49
CA THR A 127 16.37 4.04 -8.17
C THR A 127 14.87 3.79 -8.19
N GLU A 128 14.45 2.67 -7.61
CA GLU A 128 13.07 2.50 -7.16
C GLU A 128 12.75 3.79 -6.40
N ILE A 129 12.01 4.69 -7.04
CA ILE A 129 11.62 5.92 -6.40
C ILE A 129 10.62 5.45 -5.36
N THR A 130 11.00 5.37 -4.10
CA THR A 130 10.08 4.97 -3.03
C THR A 130 9.53 6.22 -2.37
N ILE A 131 8.23 6.25 -2.10
CA ILE A 131 7.60 7.31 -1.31
C ILE A 131 6.55 6.71 -0.39
N GLY A 132 6.48 7.18 0.86
CA GLY A 132 5.43 6.77 1.78
C GLY A 132 4.05 7.29 1.33
N ALA A 133 3.02 6.46 1.39
CA ALA A 133 1.66 6.87 1.04
C ALA A 133 1.19 8.10 1.85
N SER A 134 1.57 8.16 3.14
CA SER A 134 1.26 9.31 4.00
C SER A 134 1.93 10.61 3.52
N GLU A 135 3.19 10.54 3.09
CA GLU A 135 3.91 11.69 2.56
C GLU A 135 3.28 12.17 1.24
N LEU A 136 3.00 11.25 0.32
CA LEU A 136 2.37 11.59 -0.95
C LEU A 136 0.94 12.13 -0.76
N ALA A 137 0.18 11.56 0.17
CA ALA A 137 -1.16 12.03 0.51
C ALA A 137 -1.15 13.47 1.02
N LYS A 138 -0.21 13.79 1.91
CA LYS A 138 -0.03 15.15 2.41
C LYS A 138 0.29 16.13 1.29
N ARG A 139 1.18 15.75 0.37
CA ARG A 139 1.52 16.58 -0.80
C ARG A 139 0.32 16.83 -1.71
N ILE A 140 -0.48 15.81 -1.99
CA ILE A 140 -1.70 15.95 -2.79
C ILE A 140 -2.71 16.84 -2.08
N ASN A 141 -2.92 16.62 -0.79
CA ASN A 141 -3.85 17.39 0.02
C ASN A 141 -3.43 18.88 0.11
N ASP A 142 -2.14 19.16 0.29
CA ASP A 142 -1.58 20.51 0.24
C ASP A 142 -1.77 21.16 -1.13
N LEU A 143 -1.58 20.39 -2.21
CA LEU A 143 -1.81 20.87 -3.57
C LEU A 143 -3.30 21.18 -3.81
N GLN A 144 -4.23 20.31 -3.39
CA GLN A 144 -5.68 20.57 -3.47
C GLN A 144 -6.04 21.90 -2.81
N ARG A 145 -5.51 22.14 -1.60
CA ARG A 145 -5.71 23.38 -0.86
C ARG A 145 -5.10 24.61 -1.53
N LYS A 146 -3.94 24.48 -2.19
CA LYS A 146 -3.30 25.58 -2.94
C LYS A 146 -4.06 25.92 -4.22
N ILE A 147 -4.60 24.92 -4.92
CA ILE A 147 -5.31 25.10 -6.20
C ILE A 147 -6.63 25.81 -5.99
N ASP A 148 -7.43 25.37 -5.01
CA ASP A 148 -8.73 25.96 -4.72
C ASP A 148 -8.99 25.99 -3.19
N PRO A 149 -8.52 27.04 -2.49
CA PRO A 149 -8.69 27.17 -1.05
C PRO A 149 -10.16 27.23 -0.61
N ASP A 150 -11.02 27.86 -1.40
CA ASP A 150 -12.44 28.05 -1.07
C ASP A 150 -13.17 26.70 -1.16
N PHE A 151 -13.00 25.98 -2.28
CA PHE A 151 -13.52 24.62 -2.42
C PHE A 151 -12.98 23.70 -1.33
N TYR A 152 -11.67 23.73 -1.09
CA TYR A 152 -11.06 22.89 -0.07
C TYR A 152 -11.68 23.13 1.31
N SER A 153 -11.84 24.39 1.72
CA SER A 153 -12.42 24.71 3.03
C SER A 153 -13.89 24.28 3.17
N GLN A 154 -14.64 24.30 2.07
CA GLN A 154 -16.06 23.95 2.05
C GLN A 154 -16.27 22.43 2.09
N PHE A 155 -15.50 21.67 1.31
CA PHE A 155 -15.71 20.23 1.13
C PHE A 155 -14.80 19.36 2.01
N TYR A 156 -13.66 19.88 2.46
CA TYR A 156 -12.67 19.19 3.29
C TYR A 156 -12.38 19.98 4.59
N PRO A 157 -13.39 20.21 5.46
CA PRO A 157 -13.21 20.99 6.68
C PRO A 157 -12.30 20.32 7.72
N ASP A 158 -12.13 19.01 7.63
CA ASP A 158 -11.21 18.22 8.45
C ASP A 158 -10.03 17.74 7.59
N THR A 159 -8.90 18.43 7.75
CA THR A 159 -7.68 18.15 7.00
C THR A 159 -7.11 16.76 7.29
N GLU A 160 -7.15 16.29 8.54
CA GLU A 160 -6.63 14.97 8.89
C GLU A 160 -7.50 13.85 8.30
N LYS A 161 -8.82 14.03 8.31
CA LYS A 161 -9.75 13.09 7.67
C LYS A 161 -9.53 13.05 6.15
N GLN A 162 -9.35 14.20 5.52
CA GLN A 162 -9.08 14.25 4.08
C GLN A 162 -7.72 13.63 3.72
N GLU A 163 -6.66 13.91 4.47
CA GLU A 163 -5.35 13.28 4.25
C GLU A 163 -5.41 11.76 4.36
N LYS A 164 -6.13 11.22 5.36
CA LYS A 164 -6.36 9.78 5.48
C LYS A 164 -7.14 9.22 4.28
N LYS A 165 -8.17 9.93 3.81
CA LYS A 165 -8.95 9.53 2.63
C LYS A 165 -8.10 9.49 1.37
N VAL A 166 -7.29 10.53 1.13
CA VAL A 166 -6.32 10.59 0.02
C VAL A 166 -5.34 9.42 0.14
N MET A 167 -4.77 9.19 1.32
CA MET A 167 -3.83 8.09 1.57
C MET A 167 -4.42 6.72 1.22
N MET A 168 -5.64 6.42 1.66
CA MET A 168 -6.34 5.19 1.29
C MET A 168 -6.54 5.06 -0.21
N LYS A 169 -6.99 6.12 -0.89
CA LYS A 169 -7.15 6.14 -2.35
C LYS A 169 -5.83 5.91 -3.09
N LEU A 170 -4.70 6.42 -2.59
CA LEU A 170 -3.39 6.18 -3.23
C LEU A 170 -2.95 4.72 -3.19
N LEU A 171 -3.42 3.97 -2.20
CA LEU A 171 -3.13 2.54 -2.07
C LEU A 171 -3.98 1.69 -3.04
N THR A 172 -5.07 2.24 -3.59
CA THR A 172 -5.90 1.57 -4.61
C THR A 172 -5.45 1.93 -6.03
N GLU A 173 -5.66 1.02 -6.99
CA GLU A 173 -5.34 1.31 -8.39
C GLU A 173 -6.24 2.41 -8.97
N ASP A 174 -7.53 2.36 -8.66
CA ASP A 174 -8.53 3.33 -9.14
C ASP A 174 -8.28 4.73 -8.57
N GLY A 175 -7.95 4.84 -7.28
CA GLY A 175 -7.65 6.12 -6.65
C GLY A 175 -6.38 6.77 -7.21
N ARG A 176 -5.34 5.98 -7.54
CA ARG A 176 -4.16 6.51 -8.27
C ARG A 176 -4.54 7.06 -9.64
N LYS A 177 -5.37 6.35 -10.40
CA LYS A 177 -5.86 6.81 -11.72
C LYS A 177 -6.69 8.08 -11.60
N GLU A 178 -7.53 8.18 -10.57
CA GLU A 178 -8.33 9.37 -10.27
C GLU A 178 -7.45 10.60 -10.03
N TYR A 179 -6.45 10.50 -9.15
CA TYR A 179 -5.53 11.62 -8.89
C TYR A 179 -4.67 11.97 -10.10
N LEU A 180 -4.19 10.98 -10.87
CA LEU A 180 -3.48 11.24 -12.12
C LEU A 180 -4.34 11.98 -13.14
N SER A 181 -5.61 11.59 -13.27
CA SER A 181 -6.57 12.27 -14.15
C SER A 181 -6.82 13.71 -13.68
N TRP A 182 -7.01 13.90 -12.37
CA TRP A 182 -7.18 15.22 -11.76
C TRP A 182 -5.97 16.14 -12.00
N LEU A 183 -4.75 15.66 -11.78
CA LEU A 183 -3.52 16.41 -12.05
C LEU A 183 -3.42 16.80 -13.53
N LYS A 184 -3.74 15.87 -14.43
CA LYS A 184 -3.71 16.10 -15.89
C LYS A 184 -4.73 17.14 -16.34
N ALA A 185 -5.94 17.11 -15.78
CA ALA A 185 -6.99 18.08 -16.07
C ALA A 185 -6.66 19.49 -15.54
N GLY A 186 -5.99 19.58 -14.39
CA GLY A 186 -5.64 20.84 -13.72
C GLY A 186 -4.57 21.68 -14.42
N HIS A 187 -3.71 21.09 -15.25
CA HIS A 187 -2.53 21.77 -15.84
C HIS A 187 -2.84 23.04 -16.67
N MET A 188 -4.07 23.24 -17.14
CA MET A 188 -4.40 24.38 -18.00
C MET A 188 -4.54 25.73 -17.28
N VAL A 189 -4.59 25.76 -15.93
CA VAL A 189 -4.92 26.99 -15.17
C VAL A 189 -3.92 27.33 -14.05
N LEU A 190 -2.89 26.52 -13.83
CA LEU A 190 -1.97 26.65 -12.68
C LEU A 190 -0.83 27.66 -12.91
N GLN A 191 -0.46 28.40 -11.87
CA GLN A 191 0.76 29.20 -11.83
C GLN A 191 2.01 28.29 -11.90
N ASN A 192 3.15 28.84 -12.35
CA ASN A 192 4.37 28.05 -12.63
C ASN A 192 4.84 27.18 -11.44
N GLU A 193 4.77 27.68 -10.20
CA GLU A 193 5.18 26.93 -9.00
C GLU A 193 4.25 25.76 -8.70
N VAL A 194 2.94 26.00 -8.72
CA VAL A 194 1.90 24.98 -8.48
C VAL A 194 1.92 23.90 -9.57
N ARG A 195 2.23 24.32 -10.80
CA ARG A 195 2.39 23.40 -11.94
C ARG A 195 3.59 22.46 -11.74
N ALA A 196 4.75 22.98 -11.30
CA ALA A 196 5.92 22.15 -11.04
C ALA A 196 5.67 21.12 -9.93
N GLU A 197 4.95 21.51 -8.87
CA GLU A 197 4.53 20.59 -7.80
C GLU A 197 3.58 19.50 -8.31
N ALA A 198 2.60 19.86 -9.16
CA ALA A 198 1.68 18.91 -9.79
C ALA A 198 2.38 17.93 -10.75
N GLU A 199 3.38 18.40 -11.50
CA GLU A 199 4.22 17.56 -12.38
C GLU A 199 5.08 16.59 -11.56
N ASP A 200 5.66 17.01 -10.43
CA ASP A 200 6.42 16.10 -9.55
C ASP A 200 5.51 15.06 -8.87
N ILE A 201 4.31 15.46 -8.41
CA ILE A 201 3.33 14.50 -7.86
C ILE A 201 2.91 13.49 -8.93
N SER A 202 2.64 13.95 -10.17
CA SER A 202 2.31 13.06 -11.28
C SER A 202 3.43 12.04 -11.54
N ARG A 203 4.68 12.50 -11.57
CA ARG A 203 5.87 11.65 -11.73
C ARG A 203 5.97 10.60 -10.63
N LEU A 204 5.68 10.97 -9.38
CA LEU A 204 5.68 10.03 -8.26
C LEU A 204 4.55 9.01 -8.37
N LEU A 205 3.34 9.44 -8.73
CA LEU A 205 2.21 8.53 -8.93
C LEU A 205 2.45 7.52 -10.08
N GLU A 206 3.17 7.91 -11.13
CA GLU A 206 3.43 7.06 -12.31
C GLU A 206 4.65 6.14 -12.13
N HIS A 207 5.65 6.54 -11.35
CA HIS A 207 6.95 5.85 -11.33
C HIS A 207 7.44 5.44 -9.94
N ALA A 208 6.81 5.93 -8.87
CA ALA A 208 7.23 5.59 -7.52
C ALA A 208 6.53 4.34 -6.99
N GLN A 209 7.27 3.53 -6.24
CA GLN A 209 6.69 2.52 -5.36
C GLN A 209 6.13 3.21 -4.12
N ILE A 210 4.81 3.21 -4.00
CA ILE A 210 4.11 3.80 -2.86
C ILE A 210 4.14 2.81 -1.70
N GLN A 211 4.82 3.18 -0.61
CA GLN A 211 4.95 2.35 0.57
C GLN A 211 3.73 2.50 1.48
N TRP A 212 3.21 1.36 1.93
CA TRP A 212 2.13 1.29 2.90
C TRP A 212 2.60 1.79 4.28
N PRO A 213 1.82 2.61 4.99
CA PRO A 213 2.12 2.95 6.38
C PRO A 213 2.05 1.69 7.26
N GLU A 214 3.02 1.51 8.15
CA GLU A 214 3.11 0.29 8.98
C GLU A 214 1.88 0.06 9.86
N ILE A 215 1.19 1.13 10.26
CA ILE A 215 0.01 1.09 11.14
C ILE A 215 -1.32 1.30 10.39
N MET A 216 -1.31 1.21 9.06
CA MET A 216 -2.49 1.44 8.22
C MET A 216 -3.61 0.43 8.56
N PRO A 217 -4.78 0.85 9.03
CA PRO A 217 -5.89 -0.07 9.24
C PRO A 217 -6.42 -0.60 7.90
N PRO A 218 -7.06 -1.78 7.88
CA PRO A 218 -7.81 -2.24 6.73
C PRO A 218 -8.89 -1.22 6.36
N PHE A 219 -9.17 -1.10 5.08
CA PHE A 219 -10.20 -0.17 4.60
C PHE A 219 -10.95 -0.76 3.42
N VAL A 220 -12.17 -0.28 3.23
CA VAL A 220 -13.11 -0.75 2.22
C VAL A 220 -13.15 0.28 1.10
N PHE A 221 -12.91 -0.18 -0.12
CA PHE A 221 -13.15 0.56 -1.35
C PHE A 221 -14.51 0.16 -1.93
N ILE A 222 -15.40 1.13 -2.12
CA ILE A 222 -16.72 0.92 -2.72
C ILE A 222 -16.55 0.93 -4.24
N CYS A 223 -16.67 -0.23 -4.88
CA CYS A 223 -16.60 -0.32 -6.34
C CYS A 223 -17.85 0.31 -6.98
N TRP A 224 -19.01 -0.05 -6.44
CA TRP A 224 -20.29 0.57 -6.75
C TRP A 224 -21.34 0.21 -5.69
N SER A 225 -22.36 1.06 -5.53
CA SER A 225 -23.50 0.77 -4.67
C SER A 225 -24.84 1.24 -5.25
N GLU A 226 -25.90 0.46 -5.01
CA GLU A 226 -27.27 0.88 -5.28
C GLU A 226 -27.85 1.81 -4.20
N THR A 227 -27.19 1.93 -3.03
CA THR A 227 -27.55 2.94 -2.03
C THR A 227 -26.84 4.26 -2.29
N TYR A 228 -27.56 5.37 -2.08
CA TYR A 228 -27.02 6.72 -2.22
C TYR A 228 -26.07 7.12 -1.07
N GLU A 229 -26.04 6.35 0.02
CA GLU A 229 -25.17 6.62 1.17
C GLU A 229 -23.71 6.17 0.94
N LEU A 230 -23.47 5.28 -0.03
CA LEU A 230 -22.13 4.80 -0.39
C LEU A 230 -21.82 5.27 -1.81
N GLU A 231 -20.90 6.22 -1.93
CA GLU A 231 -20.49 6.75 -3.24
C GLU A 231 -19.56 5.77 -3.95
N ASP A 232 -19.74 5.63 -5.27
CA ASP A 232 -18.83 4.86 -6.12
C ASP A 232 -17.40 5.44 -6.05
N GLY A 233 -16.41 4.57 -5.82
CA GLY A 233 -15.01 4.96 -5.66
C GLY A 233 -14.66 5.51 -4.27
N ASP A 234 -15.58 5.45 -3.30
CA ASP A 234 -15.29 5.89 -1.94
C ASP A 234 -14.39 4.90 -1.19
N VAL A 235 -13.64 5.40 -0.21
CA VAL A 235 -12.79 4.62 0.69
C VAL A 235 -13.16 4.92 2.14
N ILE A 236 -13.44 3.87 2.90
CA ILE A 236 -13.94 3.96 4.28
C ILE A 236 -13.10 3.02 5.16
N PRO A 237 -12.55 3.48 6.31
CA PRO A 237 -11.88 2.59 7.25
C PRO A 237 -12.80 1.44 7.67
N LEU A 238 -12.25 0.23 7.83
CA LEU A 238 -13.05 -0.97 8.13
C LEU A 238 -13.96 -0.77 9.35
N GLU A 239 -13.44 -0.15 10.40
CA GLU A 239 -14.14 0.13 11.65
C GLU A 239 -15.34 1.08 11.51
N GLU A 240 -15.37 1.88 10.44
CA GLU A 240 -16.49 2.75 10.09
C GLU A 240 -17.42 2.05 9.10
N ALA A 241 -16.86 1.29 8.15
CA ALA A 241 -17.62 0.57 7.13
C ALA A 241 -18.51 -0.53 7.73
N ASP A 242 -17.99 -1.33 8.68
CA ASP A 242 -18.70 -2.45 9.29
C ASP A 242 -20.07 -2.04 9.90
N PRO A 243 -20.16 -1.04 10.79
CA PRO A 243 -21.45 -0.58 11.32
C PRO A 243 -22.31 0.18 10.30
N ILE A 244 -21.71 0.78 9.25
CA ILE A 244 -22.49 1.39 8.16
C ILE A 244 -23.25 0.31 7.39
N PHE A 245 -22.57 -0.79 7.04
CA PHE A 245 -23.16 -1.92 6.32
C PHE A 245 -24.27 -2.57 7.16
N GLU A 246 -24.03 -2.79 8.45
CA GLU A 246 -25.05 -3.32 9.37
C GLU A 246 -26.30 -2.42 9.40
N ARG A 247 -26.10 -1.09 9.50
CA ARG A 247 -27.21 -0.14 9.54
C ARG A 247 -27.99 -0.14 8.23
N LEU A 248 -27.32 -0.17 7.09
CA LEU A 248 -27.96 -0.19 5.76
C LEU A 248 -28.80 -1.45 5.58
N ASP A 249 -28.22 -2.62 5.88
CA ASP A 249 -28.93 -3.90 5.81
C ASP A 249 -30.17 -3.91 6.71
N ARG A 250 -30.01 -3.62 8.01
CA ARG A 250 -31.11 -3.63 8.97
C ARG A 250 -32.20 -2.61 8.65
N THR A 251 -31.82 -1.45 8.13
CA THR A 251 -32.78 -0.42 7.72
C THR A 251 -33.62 -0.95 6.56
N ARG A 252 -33.00 -1.54 5.53
CA ARG A 252 -33.71 -2.11 4.39
C ARG A 252 -34.60 -3.30 4.78
N VAL A 253 -34.11 -4.19 5.65
CA VAL A 253 -34.93 -5.30 6.22
C VAL A 253 -36.17 -4.75 6.92
N LYS A 254 -36.01 -3.69 7.71
CA LYS A 254 -37.12 -3.05 8.44
C LYS A 254 -38.11 -2.40 7.47
N GLU A 255 -37.64 -1.66 6.47
CA GLU A 255 -38.48 -1.03 5.45
C GLU A 255 -39.28 -2.07 4.64
N ASN A 256 -38.63 -3.17 4.23
CA ASN A 256 -39.28 -4.27 3.55
C ASN A 256 -40.43 -4.83 4.39
N LYS A 257 -40.19 -5.04 5.70
CA LYS A 257 -41.19 -5.54 6.65
C LYS A 257 -42.34 -4.55 6.91
N GLU A 258 -42.04 -3.26 7.05
CA GLU A 258 -43.05 -2.22 7.34
C GLU A 258 -43.95 -1.95 6.13
N ASN A 259 -43.40 -2.05 4.93
CA ASN A 259 -44.12 -1.74 3.69
C ASN A 259 -44.72 -2.98 3.00
N ASP A 260 -44.54 -4.19 3.55
CA ASP A 260 -44.89 -5.47 2.91
C ASP A 260 -44.30 -5.58 1.49
N THR A 261 -43.06 -5.13 1.35
CA THR A 261 -42.29 -5.15 0.10
C THR A 261 -41.10 -6.10 0.24
N GLY A 262 -40.52 -6.49 -0.90
CA GLY A 262 -39.25 -7.21 -0.94
C GLY A 262 -38.25 -6.46 -1.81
N GLY A 263 -36.98 -6.84 -1.70
CA GLY A 263 -35.88 -6.25 -2.46
C GLY A 263 -34.64 -6.09 -1.61
N TYR A 264 -33.55 -5.72 -2.26
CA TYR A 264 -32.26 -5.43 -1.65
C TYR A 264 -31.54 -4.37 -2.48
N ASP A 265 -30.57 -3.67 -1.88
CA ASP A 265 -29.64 -2.80 -2.59
C ASP A 265 -28.27 -3.50 -2.66
N LYS A 266 -27.80 -3.73 -3.88
CA LYS A 266 -26.51 -4.41 -4.08
C LYS A 266 -25.35 -3.46 -3.89
N THR A 267 -24.30 -3.94 -3.25
CA THR A 267 -23.04 -3.21 -3.10
C THR A 267 -21.87 -4.13 -3.43
N LYS A 268 -20.96 -3.67 -4.29
CA LYS A 268 -19.69 -4.34 -4.56
C LYS A 268 -18.56 -3.57 -3.91
N PHE A 269 -17.68 -4.28 -3.20
CA PHE A 269 -16.58 -3.67 -2.46
C PHE A 269 -15.29 -4.50 -2.56
N VAL A 270 -14.17 -3.85 -2.24
CA VAL A 270 -12.87 -4.51 -2.05
C VAL A 270 -12.29 -4.03 -0.73
N ILE A 271 -11.92 -4.95 0.16
CA ILE A 271 -11.17 -4.66 1.37
C ILE A 271 -9.69 -4.70 1.03
N TYR A 272 -9.00 -3.60 1.31
CA TYR A 272 -7.56 -3.45 1.18
C TYR A 272 -6.92 -3.59 2.56
N TYR A 273 -5.91 -4.45 2.67
CA TYR A 273 -5.23 -4.72 3.94
C TYR A 273 -3.77 -5.15 3.72
N GLN A 274 -3.00 -5.25 4.80
CA GLN A 274 -1.60 -5.69 4.77
C GLN A 274 -1.38 -6.70 5.90
N ILE A 275 -0.79 -7.86 5.59
CA ILE A 275 -0.41 -8.87 6.58
C ILE A 275 1.04 -9.26 6.30
N ASN A 276 1.87 -9.32 7.36
CA ASN A 276 3.30 -9.65 7.26
C ASN A 276 4.09 -8.78 6.25
N GLY A 277 3.71 -7.52 6.12
CA GLY A 277 4.33 -6.58 5.18
C GLY A 277 3.79 -6.68 3.75
N GLU A 278 2.95 -7.67 3.43
CA GLU A 278 2.41 -7.90 2.09
C GLU A 278 1.00 -7.32 1.96
N PRO A 279 0.78 -6.34 1.06
CA PRO A 279 -0.55 -5.85 0.73
C PRO A 279 -1.37 -6.93 0.03
N SER A 280 -2.63 -7.05 0.41
CA SER A 280 -3.58 -7.97 -0.20
C SER A 280 -4.99 -7.38 -0.23
N THR A 281 -5.88 -8.07 -0.92
CA THR A 281 -7.27 -7.64 -1.13
C THR A 281 -8.26 -8.76 -0.89
N TYR A 282 -9.46 -8.42 -0.45
CA TYR A 282 -10.61 -9.30 -0.45
C TYR A 282 -11.76 -8.62 -1.21
N GLU A 283 -12.22 -9.24 -2.30
CA GLU A 283 -13.34 -8.72 -3.09
C GLU A 283 -14.64 -9.40 -2.63
N GLY A 284 -15.69 -8.60 -2.42
CA GLY A 284 -16.97 -9.06 -1.93
C GLY A 284 -18.16 -8.31 -2.51
N ARG A 285 -19.33 -8.91 -2.30
CA ARG A 285 -20.62 -8.32 -2.68
C ARG A 285 -21.65 -8.62 -1.60
N GLN A 286 -22.28 -7.57 -1.09
CA GLN A 286 -23.34 -7.69 -0.10
C GLN A 286 -24.62 -7.03 -0.62
N ASP A 287 -25.75 -7.69 -0.38
CA ASP A 287 -27.07 -7.24 -0.80
C ASP A 287 -27.83 -6.73 0.44
N PHE A 288 -27.85 -5.41 0.67
CA PHE A 288 -28.50 -4.84 1.85
C PHE A 288 -30.00 -5.10 1.82
N GLY A 289 -30.54 -5.75 2.85
CA GLY A 289 -31.94 -6.15 2.94
C GLY A 289 -32.16 -7.66 3.02
N ASP A 290 -31.10 -8.47 2.87
CA ASP A 290 -31.15 -9.93 3.02
C ASP A 290 -30.99 -10.40 4.48
N GLY A 291 -30.56 -9.51 5.38
CA GLY A 291 -30.38 -9.80 6.80
C GLY A 291 -29.02 -10.40 7.16
N ASP A 292 -28.03 -10.32 6.27
CA ASP A 292 -26.65 -10.76 6.54
C ASP A 292 -25.93 -9.90 7.59
N GLY A 293 -26.46 -8.70 7.90
CA GLY A 293 -25.96 -7.86 8.98
C GLY A 293 -24.74 -7.03 8.58
N SER A 294 -23.75 -6.97 9.47
CA SER A 294 -22.52 -6.17 9.26
C SER A 294 -21.65 -6.73 8.14
N LEU A 295 -20.65 -5.94 7.70
CA LEU A 295 -19.68 -6.39 6.71
C LEU A 295 -18.90 -7.64 7.18
N ILE A 296 -18.45 -7.64 8.43
CA ILE A 296 -17.73 -8.77 9.02
C ILE A 296 -18.66 -9.99 9.19
N GLU A 297 -19.91 -9.78 9.60
CA GLU A 297 -20.91 -10.86 9.72
C GLU A 297 -21.20 -11.51 8.37
N HIS A 298 -21.34 -10.71 7.30
CA HIS A 298 -21.52 -11.19 5.94
C HIS A 298 -20.32 -12.04 5.46
N ILE A 299 -19.08 -11.57 5.66
CA ILE A 299 -17.86 -12.31 5.29
C ILE A 299 -17.75 -13.63 6.06
N GLU A 300 -18.09 -13.61 7.34
CA GLU A 300 -18.14 -14.82 8.18
C GLU A 300 -19.22 -15.79 7.72
N GLY A 301 -20.41 -15.29 7.38
CA GLY A 301 -21.52 -16.06 6.83
C GLY A 301 -21.14 -16.75 5.52
N PHE A 302 -20.46 -16.02 4.63
CA PHE A 302 -19.96 -16.55 3.36
C PHE A 302 -19.01 -17.74 3.56
N ALA A 303 -17.98 -17.60 4.40
CA ALA A 303 -17.03 -18.69 4.65
C ALA A 303 -17.70 -19.89 5.33
N LYS A 304 -18.56 -19.64 6.32
CA LYS A 304 -19.34 -20.69 7.00
C LYS A 304 -20.26 -21.45 6.05
N TYR A 305 -20.87 -20.75 5.10
CA TYR A 305 -21.75 -21.39 4.12
C TYR A 305 -21.03 -22.50 3.37
N TYR A 306 -19.85 -22.23 2.80
CA TYR A 306 -19.10 -23.21 2.03
C TYR A 306 -18.45 -24.30 2.88
N LEU A 307 -17.97 -23.97 4.09
CA LEU A 307 -17.22 -24.90 4.94
C LEU A 307 -18.12 -25.80 5.81
N GLU A 308 -19.24 -25.27 6.31
CA GLU A 308 -20.02 -25.93 7.36
C GLU A 308 -21.33 -26.53 6.85
N THR A 309 -21.95 -25.94 5.81
CA THR A 309 -23.26 -26.39 5.33
C THR A 309 -23.15 -27.56 4.35
N GLU A 310 -24.22 -28.36 4.23
CA GLU A 310 -24.30 -29.40 3.20
C GLU A 310 -24.45 -28.79 1.80
N SER A 311 -25.28 -27.75 1.66
CA SER A 311 -25.52 -27.07 0.39
C SER A 311 -24.25 -26.41 -0.18
N GLY A 312 -23.49 -25.70 0.65
CA GLY A 312 -22.22 -25.10 0.24
C GLY A 312 -21.20 -26.14 -0.19
N ARG A 313 -21.04 -27.23 0.58
CA ARG A 313 -20.14 -28.35 0.21
C ARG A 313 -20.58 -29.06 -1.06
N GLN A 314 -21.87 -29.14 -1.36
CA GLN A 314 -22.34 -29.67 -2.63
C GLN A 314 -22.02 -28.72 -3.78
N LEU A 315 -22.21 -27.41 -3.61
CA LEU A 315 -21.83 -26.41 -4.62
C LEU A 315 -20.33 -26.45 -4.92
N LEU A 316 -19.46 -26.62 -3.92
CA LEU A 316 -18.01 -26.79 -4.16
C LEU A 316 -17.72 -27.96 -5.09
N LYS A 317 -18.45 -29.08 -4.94
CA LYS A 317 -18.30 -30.24 -5.84
C LYS A 317 -18.84 -29.94 -7.24
N ASP A 318 -19.96 -29.23 -7.32
CA ASP A 318 -20.62 -28.90 -8.59
C ASP A 318 -19.81 -27.87 -9.41
N MET A 319 -18.99 -27.03 -8.76
CA MET A 319 -18.05 -26.09 -9.39
C MET A 319 -16.87 -26.78 -10.10
N GLY A 320 -16.65 -28.07 -9.86
CA GLY A 320 -15.50 -28.84 -10.36
C GLY A 320 -14.34 -28.87 -9.36
N GLU A 321 -13.45 -29.87 -9.50
CA GLU A 321 -12.43 -30.19 -8.50
C GLU A 321 -11.45 -29.04 -8.24
N GLU A 322 -10.97 -28.36 -9.28
CA GLU A 322 -9.99 -27.27 -9.16
C GLU A 322 -10.64 -26.01 -8.54
N SER A 323 -11.71 -25.49 -9.14
CA SER A 323 -12.44 -24.31 -8.65
C SER A 323 -13.04 -24.52 -7.27
N GLY A 324 -13.56 -25.72 -6.98
CA GLY A 324 -14.09 -26.08 -5.67
C GLY A 324 -13.01 -26.13 -4.59
N ARG A 325 -11.83 -26.66 -4.91
CA ARG A 325 -10.68 -26.65 -3.99
C ARG A 325 -10.21 -25.22 -3.72
N ALA A 326 -10.05 -24.40 -4.76
CA ALA A 326 -9.64 -23.00 -4.60
C ALA A 326 -10.63 -22.21 -3.72
N MET A 327 -11.93 -22.34 -3.96
CA MET A 327 -12.96 -21.69 -3.12
C MET A 327 -12.94 -22.20 -1.67
N GLN A 328 -12.67 -23.49 -1.46
CA GLN A 328 -12.51 -24.04 -0.12
C GLN A 328 -11.29 -23.44 0.59
N GLU A 329 -10.13 -23.38 -0.09
CA GLU A 329 -8.90 -22.78 0.43
C GLU A 329 -9.09 -21.29 0.75
N ASP A 330 -9.78 -20.54 -0.12
CA ASP A 330 -10.14 -19.13 0.11
C ASP A 330 -11.01 -18.99 1.36
N CYS A 331 -12.02 -19.84 1.53
CA CYS A 331 -12.89 -19.82 2.70
C CYS A 331 -12.17 -20.22 3.99
N GLU A 332 -11.23 -21.18 3.92
CA GLU A 332 -10.37 -21.56 5.05
C GLU A 332 -9.45 -20.40 5.45
N TYR A 333 -8.82 -19.73 4.48
CA TYR A 333 -8.04 -18.51 4.73
C TYR A 333 -8.90 -17.39 5.34
N ILE A 334 -10.12 -17.17 4.84
CA ILE A 334 -11.04 -16.19 5.40
C ILE A 334 -11.33 -16.49 6.88
N ARG A 335 -11.64 -17.75 7.20
CA ARG A 335 -11.97 -18.19 8.56
C ARG A 335 -10.78 -18.08 9.51
N ASP A 336 -9.62 -18.55 9.07
CA ASP A 336 -8.48 -18.78 9.96
C ASP A 336 -7.53 -17.59 10.07
N GLU A 337 -7.42 -16.76 9.02
CA GLU A 337 -6.46 -15.66 8.95
C GLU A 337 -7.17 -14.29 8.85
N LEU A 338 -7.99 -14.08 7.80
CA LEU A 338 -8.55 -12.76 7.51
C LEU A 338 -9.55 -12.28 8.56
N LEU A 339 -10.54 -13.08 8.93
CA LEU A 339 -11.57 -12.68 9.89
C LEU A 339 -10.99 -12.35 11.27
N PRO A 340 -10.09 -13.16 11.86
CA PRO A 340 -9.40 -12.80 13.10
C PRO A 340 -8.67 -11.46 12.98
N TYR A 341 -7.94 -11.24 11.87
CA TYR A 341 -7.21 -10.00 11.61
C TYR A 341 -8.15 -8.77 11.53
N LEU A 342 -9.23 -8.85 10.74
CA LEU A 342 -10.22 -7.77 10.59
C LEU A 342 -10.90 -7.44 11.93
N LYS A 343 -11.35 -8.47 12.66
CA LYS A 343 -11.97 -8.32 13.99
C LYS A 343 -11.01 -7.70 15.01
N TYR A 344 -9.73 -8.05 14.96
CA TYR A 344 -8.74 -7.48 15.86
C TYR A 344 -8.56 -5.97 15.63
N HIS A 345 -8.47 -5.52 14.37
CA HIS A 345 -8.41 -4.10 14.05
C HIS A 345 -9.65 -3.33 14.54
N CYS A 346 -10.85 -3.88 14.35
CA CYS A 346 -12.08 -3.29 14.89
C CYS A 346 -12.08 -3.20 16.42
N ASN A 347 -11.60 -4.25 17.11
CA ASN A 347 -11.48 -4.25 18.57
C ASN A 347 -10.49 -3.19 19.07
N LEU A 348 -9.32 -3.06 18.42
CA LEU A 348 -8.33 -2.03 18.74
C LEU A 348 -8.93 -0.63 18.60
N TYR A 349 -9.66 -0.38 17.51
CA TYR A 349 -10.35 0.89 17.30
C TYR A 349 -11.40 1.16 18.38
N ALA A 350 -12.21 0.17 18.75
CA ALA A 350 -13.22 0.33 19.80
C ALA A 350 -12.59 0.73 21.15
N ILE A 351 -11.45 0.13 21.51
CA ILE A 351 -10.69 0.50 22.72
C ILE A 351 -10.12 1.92 22.59
N GLU A 352 -9.45 2.23 21.48
CA GLU A 352 -8.88 3.56 21.23
C GLU A 352 -9.94 4.66 21.31
N LYS A 353 -11.08 4.45 20.65
CA LYS A 353 -12.21 5.39 20.67
C LYS A 353 -12.71 5.63 22.09
N ALA A 354 -12.90 4.57 22.88
CA ALA A 354 -13.34 4.70 24.26
C ALA A 354 -12.33 5.48 25.13
N LEU A 355 -11.02 5.25 24.95
CA LEU A 355 -9.97 5.98 25.67
C LEU A 355 -9.95 7.47 25.30
N LEU A 356 -10.06 7.78 24.01
CA LEU A 356 -10.08 9.17 23.53
C LEU A 356 -11.34 9.92 23.97
N GLU A 357 -12.49 9.24 24.02
CA GLU A 357 -13.73 9.80 24.56
C GLU A 357 -13.62 10.07 26.07
N GLU A 358 -12.99 9.17 26.82
CA GLU A 358 -12.70 9.36 28.25
C GLU A 358 -11.77 10.57 28.47
N GLN A 359 -10.66 10.67 27.72
CA GLN A 359 -9.74 11.81 27.80
C GLN A 359 -10.43 13.15 27.52
N LYS A 360 -11.28 13.21 26.48
CA LYS A 360 -12.09 14.40 26.15
C LYS A 360 -13.09 14.76 27.25
N ALA A 361 -13.62 13.77 27.97
CA ALA A 361 -14.50 14.01 29.10
C ALA A 361 -13.74 14.55 30.33
N GLU A 362 -12.54 14.02 30.58
CA GLU A 362 -11.65 14.47 31.67
C GLU A 362 -11.18 15.92 31.50
N GLU A 363 -10.91 16.37 30.27
CA GLU A 363 -10.55 17.77 29.98
C GLU A 363 -11.63 18.77 30.45
N LYS A 364 -12.89 18.35 30.47
CA LYS A 364 -14.01 19.19 30.91
C LYS A 364 -14.19 19.24 32.43
N ILE A 365 -13.64 18.27 33.17
CA ILE A 365 -13.79 18.14 34.63
C ILE A 365 -12.39 17.96 35.25
N PRO A 366 -11.65 19.05 35.49
CA PRO A 366 -10.29 18.99 36.01
C PRO A 366 -10.32 18.74 37.52
N VAL A 367 -10.49 17.48 37.90
CA VAL A 367 -10.08 17.00 39.21
C VAL A 367 -8.80 16.22 38.99
N VAL A 368 -7.76 16.49 39.79
CA VAL A 368 -6.48 15.79 39.72
C VAL A 368 -6.26 15.11 41.07
N THR A 369 -6.58 13.82 41.11
CA THR A 369 -6.22 12.91 42.19
C THR A 369 -5.14 11.96 41.70
N ASP A 370 -4.37 11.39 42.63
CA ASP A 370 -3.36 10.35 42.35
C ASP A 370 -3.91 9.20 41.48
N ARG A 371 -5.17 8.84 41.70
CA ARG A 371 -5.87 7.80 40.94
C ARG A 371 -6.12 8.21 39.48
N GLN A 372 -6.34 9.50 39.22
CA GLN A 372 -6.50 10.02 37.86
C GLN A 372 -5.15 10.13 37.14
N GLU A 373 -4.06 10.44 37.85
CA GLU A 373 -2.71 10.41 37.26
C GLU A 373 -2.34 8.99 36.80
N ALA A 374 -2.57 7.98 37.63
CA ALA A 374 -2.35 6.59 37.26
C ALA A 374 -3.26 6.12 36.10
N ARG A 375 -4.52 6.59 36.06
CA ARG A 375 -5.44 6.34 34.93
C ARG A 375 -4.95 6.94 33.62
N LYS A 376 -4.41 8.17 33.65
CA LYS A 376 -3.81 8.82 32.47
C LYS A 376 -2.56 8.10 31.99
N GLU A 377 -1.74 7.62 32.93
CA GLU A 377 -0.58 6.78 32.60
C GLU A 377 -1.02 5.48 31.90
N TYR A 378 -2.03 4.79 32.44
CA TYR A 378 -2.65 3.63 31.79
C TYR A 378 -3.18 3.95 30.38
N GLN A 379 -3.92 5.05 30.21
CA GLN A 379 -4.48 5.43 28.91
C GLN A 379 -3.36 5.66 27.88
N ARG A 380 -2.27 6.35 28.27
CA ARG A 380 -1.13 6.60 27.39
C ARG A 380 -0.43 5.30 26.98
N ASP A 381 -0.18 4.42 27.94
CA ASP A 381 0.47 3.15 27.69
C ASP A 381 -0.40 2.21 26.83
N MET A 382 -1.72 2.22 27.05
CA MET A 382 -2.69 1.48 26.24
C MET A 382 -2.73 2.00 24.80
N LEU A 383 -2.73 3.33 24.58
CA LEU A 383 -2.66 3.92 23.23
C LEU A 383 -1.37 3.54 22.50
N ALA A 384 -0.23 3.54 23.20
CA ALA A 384 1.04 3.10 22.63
C ALA A 384 1.00 1.61 22.24
N ILE A 385 0.40 0.78 23.09
CA ILE A 385 0.23 -0.65 22.82
C ILE A 385 -0.72 -0.90 21.65
N ILE A 386 -1.79 -0.12 21.51
CA ILE A 386 -2.69 -0.19 20.34
C ILE A 386 -1.94 0.12 19.05
N GLN A 387 -1.09 1.16 19.03
CA GLN A 387 -0.27 1.49 17.86
C GLN A 387 0.70 0.35 17.51
N GLU A 388 1.38 -0.21 18.52
CA GLU A 388 2.29 -1.34 18.30
C GLU A 388 1.54 -2.61 17.86
N SER A 389 0.35 -2.89 18.40
CA SER A 389 -0.51 -3.98 17.95
C SER A 389 -0.87 -3.83 16.47
N ARG A 390 -1.27 -2.63 16.01
CA ARG A 390 -1.53 -2.38 14.57
C ARG A 390 -0.28 -2.64 13.72
N ARG A 391 0.87 -2.13 14.15
CA ARG A 391 2.15 -2.33 13.47
C ARG A 391 2.47 -3.83 13.34
N VAL A 392 2.34 -4.59 14.42
CA VAL A 392 2.62 -6.04 14.45
C VAL A 392 1.62 -6.83 13.62
N LEU A 393 0.33 -6.49 13.64
CA LEU A 393 -0.67 -7.14 12.77
C LEU A 393 -0.31 -6.98 11.29
N ASN A 394 0.14 -5.78 10.91
CA ASN A 394 0.41 -5.45 9.51
C ASN A 394 1.78 -5.95 9.04
N GLN A 395 2.81 -5.85 9.88
CA GLN A 395 4.21 -6.16 9.54
C GLN A 395 4.67 -7.55 10.01
N GLY A 396 3.85 -8.26 10.78
CA GLY A 396 4.22 -9.48 11.47
C GLY A 396 5.00 -9.22 12.76
N GLY A 397 5.08 -10.24 13.62
CA GLY A 397 5.77 -10.18 14.91
C GLY A 397 4.95 -10.76 16.06
N THR A 398 5.34 -10.42 17.29
CA THR A 398 4.64 -10.87 18.50
C THR A 398 3.76 -9.75 19.04
N LEU A 399 2.46 -10.02 19.20
CA LEU A 399 1.53 -9.05 19.75
C LEU A 399 1.95 -8.60 21.16
N PRO A 400 1.93 -7.30 21.47
CA PRO A 400 2.23 -6.81 22.80
C PRO A 400 1.18 -7.29 23.81
N VAL A 401 1.60 -7.43 25.07
CA VAL A 401 0.68 -7.79 26.17
C VAL A 401 -0.10 -6.54 26.57
N MET A 402 -1.44 -6.64 26.53
CA MET A 402 -2.31 -5.55 26.95
C MET A 402 -2.11 -5.25 28.44
N PRO A 403 -1.97 -3.97 28.82
CA PRO A 403 -1.79 -3.58 30.21
C PRO A 403 -3.08 -3.80 30.99
N ASP A 404 -2.98 -4.29 32.23
CA ASP A 404 -4.12 -4.41 33.11
C ASP A 404 -4.24 -3.13 33.95
N ILE A 405 -5.43 -2.53 34.00
CA ILE A 405 -5.68 -1.34 34.81
C ILE A 405 -5.36 -1.57 36.30
N ARG A 406 -5.43 -2.82 36.78
CA ARG A 406 -5.09 -3.19 38.16
C ARG A 406 -3.60 -2.99 38.47
N ASP A 407 -2.74 -2.92 37.46
CA ASP A 407 -1.32 -2.61 37.65
C ASP A 407 -1.05 -1.11 37.84
N TYR A 408 -2.09 -0.27 37.73
CA TYR A 408 -2.03 1.20 37.80
C TYR A 408 -2.80 1.74 39.01
N GLU A 409 -2.54 1.20 40.21
CA GLU A 409 -3.09 1.72 41.47
C GLU A 409 -2.41 3.03 41.93
N GLU A 410 -1.12 3.17 41.63
CA GLU A 410 -0.29 4.37 41.84
C GLU A 410 0.59 4.58 40.59
N THR A 411 1.08 5.81 40.36
CA THR A 411 1.93 6.09 39.20
C THR A 411 3.25 5.31 39.28
N LYS A 412 3.87 4.98 38.13
CA LYS A 412 5.17 4.30 38.12
C LYS A 412 6.24 5.08 38.88
N GLU A 413 6.19 6.41 38.83
CA GLU A 413 7.08 7.29 39.60
C GLU A 413 6.90 7.12 41.11
N LYS A 414 5.65 7.09 41.61
CA LYS A 414 5.36 6.89 43.03
C LYS A 414 5.77 5.50 43.48
N ARG A 415 5.53 4.49 42.65
CA ARG A 415 5.99 3.12 42.91
C ARG A 415 7.52 3.06 42.99
N ALA A 416 8.23 3.66 42.03
CA ALA A 416 9.69 3.70 42.01
C ALA A 416 10.25 4.47 43.22
N TYR A 417 9.62 5.59 43.60
CA TYR A 417 9.98 6.34 44.80
C TYR A 417 9.78 5.50 46.07
N ARG A 418 8.65 4.80 46.19
CA ARG A 418 8.38 3.91 47.32
C ARG A 418 9.39 2.76 47.39
N GLU A 419 9.71 2.13 46.27
CA GLU A 419 10.73 1.08 46.19
C GLU A 419 12.12 1.61 46.58
N HIS A 420 12.48 2.81 46.16
CA HIS A 420 13.72 3.48 46.56
C HIS A 420 13.78 3.76 48.07
N VAL A 421 12.73 4.37 48.64
CA VAL A 421 12.62 4.63 50.08
C VAL A 421 12.68 3.33 50.89
N MET A 422 12.00 2.27 50.44
CA MET A 422 12.04 0.97 51.10
C MET A 422 13.44 0.35 51.07
N LYS A 423 14.20 0.57 49.99
CA LYS A 423 15.59 0.14 49.91
C LYS A 423 16.49 0.90 50.89
N GLU A 424 16.33 2.22 51.00
CA GLU A 424 17.08 3.03 51.98
C GLU A 424 16.76 2.61 53.42
N ILE A 425 15.49 2.40 53.76
CA ILE A 425 15.06 1.90 55.06
C ILE A 425 15.68 0.53 55.35
N ALA A 426 15.76 -0.37 54.36
CA ALA A 426 16.37 -1.68 54.53
C ALA A 426 17.89 -1.61 54.75
N GLU A 427 18.59 -0.73 54.05
CA GLU A 427 20.02 -0.49 54.24
C GLU A 427 20.31 0.09 55.62
N GLU A 428 19.50 1.05 56.08
CA GLU A 428 19.62 1.67 57.39
C GLU A 428 19.30 0.67 58.53
N ALA A 429 18.20 -0.07 58.42
CA ALA A 429 17.84 -1.14 59.36
C ALA A 429 18.96 -2.17 59.51
N LYS A 430 19.56 -2.58 58.37
CA LYS A 430 20.71 -3.49 58.34
C LYS A 430 21.95 -2.88 59.02
N GLY A 431 22.19 -1.59 58.84
CA GLY A 431 23.26 -0.84 59.54
C GLY A 431 23.14 -0.90 61.06
N TYR A 432 21.90 -0.96 61.58
CA TYR A 432 21.62 -1.12 63.01
C TYR A 432 21.43 -2.58 63.46
N GLY A 433 21.61 -3.55 62.57
CA GLY A 433 21.45 -4.98 62.86
C GLY A 433 20.00 -5.38 63.16
N MET A 434 19.03 -4.72 62.54
CA MET A 434 17.59 -4.94 62.69
C MET A 434 16.96 -5.37 61.35
N THR A 435 15.82 -6.06 61.39
CA THR A 435 14.98 -6.21 60.18
C THR A 435 14.20 -4.94 59.92
N VAL A 436 13.67 -4.75 58.70
CA VAL A 436 12.81 -3.60 58.37
C VAL A 436 11.60 -3.54 59.32
N GLU A 437 10.99 -4.68 59.67
CA GLU A 437 9.85 -4.67 60.60
C GLU A 437 10.26 -4.29 62.04
N GLU A 438 11.43 -4.73 62.50
CA GLU A 438 11.96 -4.34 63.81
C GLU A 438 12.29 -2.84 63.84
N TYR A 439 12.89 -2.34 62.77
CA TYR A 439 13.25 -0.93 62.64
C TYR A 439 12.01 -0.03 62.61
N ALA A 440 10.98 -0.42 61.84
CA ALA A 440 9.70 0.27 61.80
C ALA A 440 8.98 0.23 63.16
N LYS A 441 8.99 -0.91 63.88
CA LYS A 441 8.44 -1.01 65.25
C LYS A 441 9.16 -0.14 66.26
N ASN A 442 10.45 0.13 66.03
CA ASN A 442 11.25 1.03 66.85
C ASN A 442 11.17 2.49 66.39
N GLY A 443 10.19 2.84 65.55
CA GLY A 443 9.96 4.20 65.07
C GLY A 443 11.00 4.70 64.07
N TYR A 444 11.67 3.79 63.35
CA TYR A 444 12.81 4.09 62.47
C TYR A 444 13.97 4.76 63.24
N GLU A 445 14.23 4.28 64.47
CA GLU A 445 15.37 4.69 65.29
C GLU A 445 16.29 3.50 65.61
N PRO A 446 17.58 3.74 65.92
CA PRO A 446 18.51 2.71 66.36
C PRO A 446 18.04 2.01 67.64
N LYS A 447 18.45 0.75 67.85
CA LYS A 447 18.21 0.05 69.12
C LYS A 447 18.78 0.87 70.29
N LYS A 448 17.89 1.27 71.22
CA LYS A 448 18.32 1.92 72.47
C LYS A 448 19.24 0.96 73.24
N ARG A 449 20.47 1.41 73.48
CA ARG A 449 21.52 0.66 74.19
C ARG A 449 21.17 0.43 75.65
#